data_AF-A0A9X8WLY0-F1
#
_entry.id   AF-A0A9X8WLY0-F1
#
_cell.length_a   1.000
_cell.length_b   1.000
_cell.length_c   1.000
_cell.angle_alpha   90.00
_cell.angle_beta   90.00
_cell.angle_gamma   90.00
#
_symmetry.space_group_name_H-M   'P 1'
#
loop_
_entity.id
_entity.type
_entity.pdbx_description
1 polymer ?
#
loop_
_entity_poly.entity_id
_entity_poly.type
_entity_poly.pdbx_seq_one_letter_code
_entity_poly.pdbx_strand_id
1 'polypeptide(L)'
;MVKTKNTEQDVRYRLGLKLLELGNIVSEQLDLRTIALPWMRELCTDINEAVHLVILDGDEAVYIEKVESSQAVRLHTRVGKRSDLYIGSRPKLLLAYLPETDWETLLEKNDFY
;
A
#
# COMPACT_ATOMS: atom_id res chain seq x y z
N MET A 1 -8.69 -5.57 -19.19
CA MET A 1 -9.07 -4.17 -19.51
C MET A 1 -10.34 -4.18 -20.34
N VAL A 2 -11.14 -3.13 -20.31
CA VAL A 2 -12.37 -2.98 -21.08
C VAL A 2 -12.24 -1.79 -22.02
N LYS A 3 -12.52 -2.00 -23.30
CA LYS A 3 -12.54 -0.95 -24.33
C LYS A 3 -13.86 -0.18 -24.21
N THR A 4 -13.78 1.14 -24.11
CA THR A 4 -14.91 2.07 -24.09
C THR A 4 -14.77 2.97 -25.32
N LYS A 5 -15.79 3.00 -26.19
CA LYS A 5 -15.78 3.77 -27.44
C LYS A 5 -16.80 4.89 -27.31
N ASN A 6 -16.35 6.15 -27.26
CA ASN A 6 -17.26 7.31 -27.18
C ASN A 6 -17.53 7.93 -28.57
N THR A 7 -16.62 7.74 -29.53
CA THR A 7 -16.74 8.17 -30.94
C THR A 7 -15.85 7.28 -31.82
N GLU A 8 -15.98 7.34 -33.16
CA GLU A 8 -15.17 6.52 -34.09
C GLU A 8 -13.65 6.73 -33.95
N GLN A 9 -13.22 7.90 -33.48
CA GLN A 9 -11.82 8.27 -33.28
C GLN A 9 -11.37 8.22 -31.81
N ASP A 10 -12.26 7.99 -30.84
CA ASP A 10 -11.93 8.05 -29.41
C ASP A 10 -12.18 6.69 -28.72
N VAL A 11 -11.13 5.86 -28.74
CA VAL A 11 -11.08 4.57 -28.06
C VAL A 11 -10.32 4.73 -26.76
N ARG A 12 -11.00 4.53 -25.63
CA ARG A 12 -10.39 4.56 -24.29
C ARG A 12 -10.41 3.18 -23.66
N TYR A 13 -9.34 2.83 -22.95
CA TYR A 13 -9.27 1.61 -22.16
C TYR A 13 -9.43 1.94 -20.69
N ARG A 14 -10.19 1.12 -19.97
CA ARG A 14 -10.31 1.19 -18.51
C ARG A 14 -10.06 -0.17 -17.89
N LEU A 15 -9.73 -0.19 -16.61
CA LEU A 15 -9.69 -1.42 -15.84
C LEU A 15 -11.10 -2.02 -15.83
N GLY A 16 -11.17 -3.33 -16.07
CA GLY A 16 -12.43 -4.07 -16.01
C GLY A 16 -12.64 -4.67 -14.63
N LEU A 17 -13.84 -5.17 -14.38
CA LEU A 17 -14.20 -5.79 -13.10
C LEU A 17 -13.30 -6.98 -12.71
N LYS A 18 -12.66 -7.65 -13.67
CA LYS A 18 -11.73 -8.74 -13.38
C LYS A 18 -10.56 -8.33 -12.48
N LEU A 19 -10.09 -7.08 -12.58
CA LEU A 19 -9.03 -6.59 -11.70
C LEU A 19 -9.53 -6.34 -10.27
N LEU A 20 -10.80 -5.94 -10.10
CA LEU A 20 -11.43 -5.82 -8.79
C LEU A 20 -11.58 -7.21 -8.14
N GLU A 21 -12.02 -8.20 -8.92
CA GLU A 21 -12.16 -9.58 -8.46
C GLU A 21 -10.81 -10.16 -7.97
N LEU A 22 -9.74 -10.00 -8.76
CA LEU A 22 -8.40 -10.44 -8.36
C LEU A 22 -7.88 -9.69 -7.12
N GLY A 23 -8.11 -8.38 -7.04
CA GLY A 23 -7.74 -7.58 -5.88
C GLY A 23 -8.45 -8.03 -4.60
N ASN A 24 -9.73 -8.40 -4.70
CA ASN A 24 -10.49 -8.92 -3.56
C ASN A 24 -9.93 -10.27 -3.09
N ILE A 25 -9.62 -11.19 -4.00
CA ILE A 25 -9.02 -12.50 -3.64
C ILE A 25 -7.71 -12.31 -2.87
N VAL A 26 -6.83 -11.43 -3.35
CA VAL A 26 -5.57 -11.11 -2.65
C VAL A 26 -5.85 -10.46 -1.29
N SER A 27 -6.84 -9.57 -1.22
CA SER A 27 -7.21 -8.93 0.06
C SER A 27 -7.80 -9.91 1.07
N GLU A 28 -8.53 -10.93 0.64
CA GLU A 28 -9.10 -11.97 1.51
C GLU A 28 -8.03 -12.89 2.08
N GLN A 29 -6.92 -13.09 1.35
CA GLN A 29 -5.77 -13.87 1.83
C GLN A 29 -4.93 -13.13 2.87
N LEU A 30 -5.14 -11.83 3.06
CA LEU A 30 -4.43 -11.02 4.05
C LEU A 30 -5.19 -11.07 5.40
N ASP A 31 -5.13 -12.22 6.09
CA ASP A 31 -5.71 -12.40 7.43
C ASP A 31 -5.29 -11.29 8.41
N LEU A 32 -4.05 -10.80 8.27
CA LEU A 32 -3.50 -9.69 9.03
C LEU A 32 -4.35 -8.43 8.96
N ARG A 33 -4.95 -8.12 7.79
CA ARG A 33 -5.82 -6.95 7.60
C ARG A 33 -7.07 -7.07 8.46
N THR A 34 -7.73 -8.22 8.40
CA THR A 34 -8.96 -8.52 9.15
C THR A 34 -8.72 -8.42 10.65
N ILE A 35 -7.57 -8.92 11.12
CA ILE A 35 -7.18 -8.87 12.53
C ILE A 35 -6.83 -7.44 12.96
N ALA A 36 -6.10 -6.69 12.14
CA ALA A 36 -5.61 -5.35 12.51
C ALA A 36 -6.69 -4.26 12.45
N LEU A 37 -7.67 -4.38 11.54
CA LEU A 37 -8.63 -3.31 11.23
C LEU A 37 -9.41 -2.77 12.46
N PRO A 38 -9.89 -3.59 13.41
CA PRO A 38 -10.54 -3.09 14.61
C PRO A 38 -9.63 -2.18 15.44
N TRP A 39 -8.39 -2.61 15.68
CA TRP A 39 -7.39 -1.85 16.45
C TRP A 39 -6.96 -0.58 15.74
N MET A 40 -6.84 -0.61 14.41
CA MET A 40 -6.52 0.57 13.63
C MET A 40 -7.62 1.63 13.73
N ARG A 41 -8.89 1.22 13.79
CA ARG A 41 -10.03 2.15 13.96
C ARG A 41 -10.07 2.77 15.34
N GLU A 42 -9.83 1.97 16.38
CA GLU A 42 -9.71 2.45 17.75
C GLU A 42 -8.57 3.48 17.85
N LEU A 43 -7.37 3.12 17.38
CA LEU A 43 -6.22 4.02 17.38
C LEU A 43 -6.51 5.31 16.59
N CYS A 44 -7.12 5.20 15.40
CA CYS A 44 -7.45 6.37 14.59
C CYS A 44 -8.45 7.29 15.30
N THR A 45 -9.40 6.72 16.05
CA THR A 45 -10.38 7.49 16.84
C THR A 45 -9.68 8.23 17.98
N ASP A 46 -8.72 7.57 18.64
CA ASP A 46 -8.03 8.14 19.80
C ASP A 46 -7.07 9.28 19.42
N ILE A 47 -6.33 9.12 18.32
CA ILE A 47 -5.31 10.10 17.90
C ILE A 47 -5.81 11.09 16.84
N ASN A 48 -6.95 10.80 16.21
CA ASN A 48 -7.53 11.55 15.09
C ASN A 48 -6.57 11.78 13.91
N GLU A 49 -5.70 10.81 13.64
CA GLU A 49 -4.72 10.79 12.55
C GLU A 49 -4.86 9.51 11.71
N ALA A 50 -4.46 9.57 10.44
CA ALA A 50 -4.59 8.44 9.53
C ALA A 50 -3.66 7.27 9.93
N VAL A 51 -4.24 6.10 10.14
CA VAL A 51 -3.52 4.88 10.50
C VAL A 51 -3.32 4.02 9.25
N HIS A 52 -2.10 3.53 9.04
CA HIS A 52 -1.74 2.73 7.87
C HIS A 52 -1.13 1.41 8.32
N LEU A 53 -1.51 0.34 7.64
CA LEU A 53 -0.90 -0.97 7.76
C LEU A 53 -0.01 -1.22 6.55
N VAL A 54 1.25 -1.54 6.81
CA VAL A 54 2.29 -1.68 5.79
C VAL A 54 3.01 -2.99 6.06
N ILE A 55 3.23 -3.77 5.01
CA ILE A 55 4.00 -5.02 5.06
C ILE A 55 5.21 -4.93 4.15
N LEU A 56 6.17 -5.82 4.37
CA LEU A 56 7.29 -6.04 3.47
C LEU A 56 6.86 -7.05 2.39
N ASP A 57 7.16 -6.74 1.13
CA ASP A 57 6.99 -7.65 -0.01
C ASP A 57 8.23 -7.56 -0.90
N GLY A 58 9.14 -8.53 -0.75
CA GLY A 58 10.49 -8.43 -1.31
C GLY A 58 11.27 -7.28 -0.66
N ASP A 59 11.68 -6.31 -1.47
CA ASP A 59 12.46 -5.12 -1.12
C ASP A 59 11.61 -3.84 -1.02
N GLU A 60 10.29 -3.96 -1.11
CA GLU A 60 9.36 -2.82 -1.05
C GLU A 60 8.40 -2.92 0.12
N ALA A 61 8.03 -1.75 0.64
CA ALA A 61 6.93 -1.62 1.58
C ALA A 61 5.60 -1.48 0.81
N VAL A 62 4.62 -2.32 1.14
CA VAL A 62 3.30 -2.35 0.51
C VAL A 62 2.22 -1.96 1.51
N TYR A 63 1.43 -0.95 1.16
CA TYR A 63 0.32 -0.47 1.98
C TYR A 63 -0.90 -1.37 1.76
N ILE A 64 -1.30 -2.12 2.78
CA ILE A 64 -2.40 -3.10 2.66
C ILE A 64 -3.69 -2.64 3.33
N GLU A 65 -3.65 -1.65 4.22
CA GLU A 65 -4.84 -1.02 4.79
C GLU A 65 -4.58 0.43 5.20
N LYS A 66 -5.63 1.26 5.16
CA LYS A 66 -5.64 2.64 5.61
C LYS A 66 -6.97 2.97 6.28
N VAL A 67 -6.92 3.44 7.53
CA VAL A 67 -8.06 4.11 8.19
C VAL A 67 -7.82 5.62 8.11
N GLU A 68 -8.74 6.34 7.48
CA GLU A 68 -8.67 7.79 7.36
C GLU A 68 -9.20 8.48 8.61
N SER A 69 -8.55 9.57 9.02
CA SER A 69 -9.08 10.45 10.06
C SER A 69 -10.14 11.40 9.49
N SER A 70 -10.86 12.09 10.38
CA SER A 70 -11.82 13.14 9.99
C SER A 70 -11.16 14.47 9.64
N GLN A 71 -9.82 14.54 9.64
CA GLN A 71 -9.07 15.77 9.36
C GLN A 71 -9.10 16.12 7.87
N ALA A 72 -9.06 17.43 7.57
CA ALA A 72 -9.08 17.93 6.19
C ALA A 72 -7.80 17.56 5.40
N VAL A 73 -6.69 17.33 6.10
CA VAL A 73 -5.42 16.94 5.49
C VAL A 73 -5.43 15.46 5.16
N ARG A 74 -5.61 15.14 3.89
CA ARG A 74 -5.50 13.75 3.40
C ARG A 74 -4.12 13.48 2.85
N LEU A 75 -3.40 12.55 3.50
CA LEU A 75 -2.17 12.01 2.94
C LEU A 75 -2.48 11.23 1.65
N HIS A 76 -1.68 11.45 0.59
CA HIS A 76 -1.82 10.78 -0.72
C HIS A 76 -1.24 9.35 -0.71
N THR A 77 -1.67 8.57 0.27
CA THR A 77 -1.40 7.14 0.44
C THR A 77 -2.68 6.38 0.12
N ARG A 78 -2.54 5.25 -0.58
CA ARG A 78 -3.63 4.40 -1.04
C ARG A 78 -3.23 2.94 -0.83
N VAL A 79 -4.23 2.09 -0.57
CA VAL A 79 -4.04 0.64 -0.53
C VAL A 79 -3.50 0.15 -1.88
N GLY A 80 -2.53 -0.76 -1.84
CA GLY A 80 -1.80 -1.27 -3.01
C GLY A 80 -0.64 -0.38 -3.47
N LYS A 81 -0.40 0.77 -2.84
CA LYS A 81 0.80 1.59 -3.12
C LYS A 81 2.04 0.86 -2.61
N ARG A 82 3.12 0.91 -3.40
CA ARG A 82 4.47 0.47 -3.02
C ARG A 82 5.38 1.67 -2.76
N SER A 83 6.39 1.48 -1.91
CA SER A 83 7.43 2.46 -1.64
C SER A 83 8.72 1.79 -1.18
N ASP A 84 9.86 2.37 -1.54
CA ASP A 84 11.16 1.93 -1.07
C ASP A 84 11.28 1.98 0.46
N LEU A 85 12.05 1.06 1.03
CA LEU A 85 12.19 0.93 2.50
C LEU A 85 12.88 2.12 3.17
N TYR A 86 13.66 2.91 2.43
CA TYR A 86 14.35 4.07 2.98
C TYR A 86 13.49 5.35 3.00
N ILE A 87 12.29 5.35 2.40
CA ILE A 87 11.44 6.54 2.30
C ILE A 87 10.27 6.47 3.29
N GLY A 88 10.25 7.38 4.26
CA GLY A 88 9.18 7.50 5.25
C GLY A 88 9.39 6.66 6.52
N SER A 89 8.59 6.92 7.56
CA SER A 89 8.79 6.29 8.87
C SER A 89 8.45 4.80 8.90
N ARG A 90 7.35 4.40 8.26
CA ARG A 90 6.87 3.01 8.26
C ARG A 90 7.79 2.06 7.49
N PRO A 91 8.25 2.40 6.27
CA PRO A 91 9.19 1.55 5.56
C PRO A 91 10.55 1.47 6.27
N LYS A 92 11.03 2.56 6.89
CA LYS A 92 12.24 2.54 7.74
C LYS A 92 12.10 1.67 8.98
N LEU A 93 10.90 1.61 9.57
CA LEU A 93 10.63 0.69 10.68
C LEU A 93 10.74 -0.76 10.22
N LEU A 94 10.20 -1.11 9.05
CA LEU A 94 10.36 -2.45 8.48
C LEU A 94 11.85 -2.76 8.24
N LEU A 95 12.59 -1.81 7.67
CA LEU A 95 14.03 -1.94 7.44
C LEU A 95 14.81 -2.16 8.74
N ALA A 96 14.48 -1.44 9.82
CA ALA A 96 15.16 -1.56 11.12
C ALA A 96 15.06 -2.95 11.76
N TYR A 97 14.12 -3.78 11.32
CA TYR A 97 13.92 -5.15 11.80
C TYR A 97 14.34 -6.22 10.79
N LEU A 98 14.90 -5.82 9.63
CA LEU A 98 15.48 -6.77 8.67
C LEU A 98 16.90 -7.18 9.07
N PRO A 99 17.30 -8.45 8.83
CA PRO A 99 18.67 -8.92 8.99
C PRO A 99 19.67 -8.04 8.21
N GLU A 100 20.84 -7.78 8.79
CA GLU A 100 21.89 -6.93 8.16
C GLU A 100 22.27 -7.38 6.75
N THR A 101 22.22 -8.69 6.45
CA THR A 101 22.48 -9.25 5.12
C THR A 101 21.55 -8.72 4.03
N ASP A 102 20.32 -8.34 4.40
CA ASP A 102 19.33 -7.84 3.45
C ASP A 102 19.55 -6.35 3.12
N TRP A 103 20.32 -5.63 3.95
CA TRP A 103 20.65 -4.22 3.73
C TRP A 103 21.62 -4.06 2.56
N GLU A 104 22.60 -4.96 2.44
CA GLU A 104 23.58 -4.95 1.34
C GLU A 104 22.86 -5.13 -0.01
N THR A 105 21.94 -6.08 -0.09
CA THR A 105 21.13 -6.29 -1.29
C THR A 105 20.25 -5.08 -1.62
N LEU A 106 19.71 -4.41 -0.60
CA LEU A 106 18.87 -3.22 -0.79
C LEU A 106 19.67 -1.99 -1.25
N LEU A 107 20.91 -1.86 -0.77
CA LEU A 107 21.85 -0.81 -1.15
C LEU A 107 22.43 -1.02 -2.55
N GLU A 108 22.66 -2.27 -2.96
CA GLU A 108 23.13 -2.59 -4.31
C GLU A 108 22.04 -2.36 -5.38
N LYS A 109 20.77 -2.59 -5.04
CA LYS A 109 19.65 -2.38 -5.97
C LYS A 109 19.24 -0.92 -6.15
N ASN A 110 19.31 -0.14 -5.07
CA ASN A 110 19.01 1.27 -5.11
C ASN A 110 20.33 1.99 -5.36
N ASP A 111 20.65 2.24 -6.64
CA ASP A 111 21.81 3.05 -7.08
C ASP A 111 21.83 4.40 -6.35
N PHE A 112 22.38 4.40 -5.14
CA PHE A 112 22.77 5.61 -4.42
C PHE A 112 24.15 6.06 -4.90
N TYR A 113 24.48 5.91 -6.19
CA TYR A 113 25.56 6.58 -6.91
C TYR A 113 25.31 6.58 -8.42
#